data_AF-A0A1V5ZS93-F1
#
_entry.id   AF-A0A1V5ZS93-F1
#
_cell.length_a   1.000
_cell.length_b   1.000
_cell.length_c   1.000
_cell.angle_alpha   90.00
_cell.angle_beta   90.00
_cell.angle_gamma   90.00
#
_symmetry.space_group_name_H-M   'P 1'
#
loop_
_entity.id
_entity.type
_entity.pdbx_description
1 polymer ?
#
loop_
_entity_poly.entity_id
_entity_poly.type
_entity_poly.pdbx_seq_one_letter_code
_entity_poly.pdbx_strand_id
1 'polypeptide(L)'
;MFLRVRDMRSDPVRRVVALGESTTWGYSVSAKEKCWVNQVVRMLEEFQGAPIELVNQGIGSNVLTPECPAYPYSRGRAAVERVDEDVIALQPDMVFLSYGLNDSRGGTPTEVFRRAYQQLIDRIRAEIAPIIVMLNTYYMHEVLYSECPHWEESSYDVTELYNVVICQIAEANDCILADIYAAEAGVDWIIDNDHCHPNDLGHRIIANRVFEAIVRNCSFVARTMPKETLIGQFFTAYGNGPEKPGKSRG
;
A
#
# COMPACT_ATOMS: atom_id res chain seq x y z
N MET A 1 18.05 16.12 15.85
CA MET A 1 18.04 15.03 16.84
C MET A 1 17.79 13.73 16.08
N PHE A 2 18.65 12.72 16.22
CA PHE A 2 18.43 11.42 15.58
C PHE A 2 17.29 10.69 16.32
N LEU A 3 16.22 10.33 15.61
CA LEU A 3 15.12 9.53 16.15
C LEU A 3 15.23 8.11 15.59
N ARG A 4 15.31 7.12 16.47
CA ARG A 4 15.18 5.72 16.07
C ARG A 4 13.73 5.45 15.71
N VAL A 5 13.50 4.75 14.61
CA VAL A 5 12.16 4.29 14.27
C VAL A 5 11.77 3.15 15.21
N ARG A 6 10.51 3.12 15.63
CA ARG A 6 9.93 2.04 16.43
C ARG A 6 9.80 0.81 15.55
N ASP A 7 10.35 -0.31 15.98
CA ASP A 7 10.08 -1.60 15.34
C ASP A 7 8.69 -2.09 15.76
N MET A 8 7.78 -2.20 14.80
CA MET A 8 6.42 -2.64 15.00
C MET A 8 6.29 -4.17 14.90
N ARG A 9 7.22 -4.84 14.21
CA ARG A 9 7.22 -6.31 14.08
C ARG A 9 8.59 -6.87 13.68
N SER A 10 9.12 -7.75 14.53
CA SER A 10 10.34 -8.52 14.28
C SER A 10 10.10 -9.93 13.73
N ASP A 11 8.92 -10.50 13.98
CA ASP A 11 8.57 -11.85 13.54
C ASP A 11 8.12 -11.90 12.07
N PRO A 12 8.42 -12.99 11.33
CA PRO A 12 8.05 -13.11 9.93
C PRO A 12 6.54 -13.02 9.76
N VAL A 13 6.10 -12.48 8.63
CA VAL A 13 4.70 -12.43 8.24
C VAL A 13 4.40 -13.71 7.46
N ARG A 14 3.34 -14.43 7.84
CA ARG A 14 2.89 -15.66 7.16
C ARG A 14 1.69 -15.40 6.27
N ARG A 15 0.81 -14.48 6.67
CA ARG A 15 -0.38 -14.12 5.90
C ARG A 15 -0.56 -12.62 5.78
N VAL A 16 -0.79 -12.18 4.56
CA VAL A 16 -1.16 -10.81 4.20
C VAL A 16 -2.57 -10.82 3.61
N VAL A 17 -3.42 -9.93 4.10
CA VAL A 17 -4.72 -9.67 3.48
C VAL A 17 -4.73 -8.24 2.94
N ALA A 18 -5.13 -8.06 1.68
CA ALA A 18 -5.28 -6.73 1.10
C ALA A 18 -6.78 -6.41 0.92
N LEU A 19 -7.30 -5.46 1.69
CA LEU A 19 -8.66 -4.97 1.57
C LEU A 19 -8.63 -3.61 0.84
N GLY A 20 -9.31 -3.53 -0.30
CA GLY A 20 -9.29 -2.30 -1.08
C GLY A 20 -10.17 -2.33 -2.32
N GLU A 21 -9.87 -1.41 -3.23
CA GLU A 21 -10.66 -1.13 -4.42
C GLU A 21 -10.10 -1.75 -5.71
N SER A 22 -10.30 -1.11 -6.87
CA SER A 22 -9.88 -1.60 -8.19
C SER A 22 -8.37 -1.76 -8.32
N THR A 23 -7.59 -0.86 -7.73
CA THR A 23 -6.12 -0.95 -7.75
C THR A 23 -5.61 -2.11 -6.90
N THR A 24 -6.29 -2.45 -5.81
CA THR A 24 -6.00 -3.66 -5.03
C THR A 24 -6.32 -4.91 -5.84
N TRP A 25 -7.46 -4.95 -6.54
CA TRP A 25 -7.82 -6.07 -7.43
C TRP A 25 -6.84 -6.27 -8.60
N GLY A 26 -6.20 -5.18 -9.04
CA GLY A 26 -5.26 -5.12 -10.15
C GLY A 26 -5.96 -4.88 -11.49
N TYR A 27 -6.72 -3.80 -11.60
CA TYR A 27 -7.57 -3.51 -12.77
C TYR A 27 -6.79 -3.36 -14.08
N SER A 28 -5.70 -2.59 -14.07
CA SER A 28 -4.95 -2.22 -15.28
C SER A 28 -3.57 -2.89 -15.40
N VAL A 29 -3.31 -3.95 -14.62
CA VAL A 29 -2.06 -4.70 -14.77
C VAL A 29 -2.11 -5.69 -15.93
N SER A 30 -0.98 -5.80 -16.64
CA SER A 30 -0.87 -6.74 -17.76
C SER A 30 -0.76 -8.20 -17.31
N ALA A 31 -0.47 -8.45 -16.02
CA ALA A 31 -0.32 -9.77 -15.41
C ALA A 31 -0.52 -9.66 -13.89
N LYS A 32 -1.02 -10.71 -13.23
CA LYS A 32 -1.31 -10.66 -11.79
C LYS A 32 -0.07 -10.42 -10.94
N GLU A 33 1.09 -10.91 -11.35
CA GLU A 33 2.38 -10.72 -10.67
C GLU A 33 2.83 -9.26 -10.70
N LYS A 34 2.30 -8.46 -11.62
CA LYS A 34 2.56 -7.02 -11.70
C LYS A 34 1.60 -6.20 -10.83
N CYS A 35 0.56 -6.80 -10.24
CA CYS A 35 -0.25 -6.10 -9.25
C CYS A 35 0.61 -5.72 -8.05
N TRP A 36 0.40 -4.51 -7.52
CA TRP A 36 1.26 -3.96 -6.48
C TRP A 36 1.28 -4.86 -5.24
N VAL A 37 0.15 -5.48 -4.87
CA VAL A 37 0.07 -6.41 -3.73
C VAL A 37 0.98 -7.63 -3.93
N ASN A 38 1.01 -8.19 -5.14
CA ASN A 38 1.86 -9.32 -5.48
C ASN A 38 3.34 -8.92 -5.46
N GLN A 39 3.66 -7.73 -5.98
CA GLN A 39 5.02 -7.21 -5.99
C GLN A 39 5.56 -6.93 -4.57
N VAL A 40 4.76 -6.30 -3.71
CA VAL A 40 5.15 -6.03 -2.31
C VAL A 40 5.39 -7.34 -1.59
N VAL A 41 4.44 -8.29 -1.67
CA VAL A 41 4.57 -9.58 -1.00
C VAL A 41 5.81 -10.33 -1.47
N ARG A 42 6.10 -10.35 -2.78
CA ARG A 42 7.32 -10.97 -3.30
C ARG A 42 8.59 -10.34 -2.72
N MET A 43 8.64 -9.02 -2.61
CA MET A 43 9.79 -8.34 -1.97
C MET A 43 9.88 -8.69 -0.48
N LEU A 44 8.77 -8.77 0.24
CA LEU A 44 8.78 -9.20 1.65
C LEU A 44 9.27 -10.64 1.81
N GLU A 45 8.82 -11.57 0.95
CA GLU A 45 9.29 -12.96 0.92
C GLU A 45 10.80 -13.06 0.69
N GLU A 46 11.32 -12.31 -0.29
CA GLU A 46 12.76 -12.25 -0.61
C GLU A 46 13.60 -11.89 0.63
N PHE A 47 13.20 -10.85 1.35
CA PHE A 47 14.00 -10.31 2.45
C PHE A 47 13.71 -10.92 3.83
N GLN A 48 12.55 -11.55 4.02
CA GLN A 48 12.29 -12.35 5.23
C GLN A 48 12.74 -13.81 5.09
N GLY A 49 12.86 -14.32 3.86
CA GLY A 49 13.31 -15.68 3.55
C GLY A 49 12.28 -16.79 3.74
N ALA A 50 11.00 -16.43 3.79
CA ALA A 50 9.88 -17.36 3.97
C ALA A 50 8.69 -16.91 3.13
N PRO A 51 7.89 -17.87 2.61
CA PRO A 51 6.71 -17.55 1.80
C PRO A 51 5.61 -16.87 2.63
N ILE A 52 4.81 -16.06 1.96
CA ILE A 52 3.62 -15.38 2.49
C ILE A 52 2.40 -15.87 1.71
N GLU A 53 1.36 -16.27 2.45
CA GLU A 53 0.02 -16.41 1.88
C GLU A 53 -0.59 -15.01 1.66
N LEU A 54 -0.77 -14.62 0.41
CA LEU A 54 -1.48 -13.38 0.04
C LEU A 54 -2.94 -13.69 -0.30
N VAL A 55 -3.87 -13.06 0.41
CA VAL A 55 -5.29 -13.05 0.06
C VAL A 55 -5.68 -11.63 -0.39
N ASN A 56 -5.97 -11.49 -1.68
CA ASN A 56 -6.37 -10.22 -2.28
C ASN A 56 -7.90 -10.10 -2.25
N GLN A 57 -8.40 -9.18 -1.43
CA GLN A 57 -9.81 -8.87 -1.25
C GLN A 57 -10.18 -7.52 -1.88
N GLY A 58 -9.51 -7.15 -2.97
CA GLY A 58 -9.84 -5.97 -3.77
C GLY A 58 -11.16 -6.14 -4.53
N ILE A 59 -12.01 -5.11 -4.53
CA ILE A 59 -13.26 -5.07 -5.30
C ILE A 59 -13.29 -3.75 -6.08
N GLY A 60 -13.40 -3.82 -7.41
CA GLY A 60 -13.46 -2.61 -8.25
C GLY A 60 -14.67 -1.72 -7.94
N SER A 61 -14.46 -0.40 -7.93
CA SER A 61 -15.49 0.59 -7.55
C SER A 61 -16.06 0.45 -6.14
N ASN A 62 -15.39 -0.29 -5.24
CA ASN A 62 -15.85 -0.48 -3.87
C ASN A 62 -15.56 0.76 -3.03
N VAL A 63 -16.44 1.04 -2.08
CA VAL A 63 -16.36 2.18 -1.15
C VAL A 63 -16.15 1.68 0.28
N LEU A 64 -15.64 2.55 1.15
CA LEU A 64 -15.39 2.24 2.55
C LEU A 64 -16.70 2.01 3.33
N THR A 65 -17.73 2.82 3.03
CA THR A 65 -18.97 2.89 3.81
C THR A 65 -20.24 2.92 2.94
N PRO A 66 -21.35 2.31 3.40
CA PRO A 66 -22.65 2.47 2.73
C PRO A 66 -23.22 3.89 2.84
N GLU A 67 -22.65 4.75 3.70
CA GLU A 67 -22.99 6.18 3.76
C GLU A 67 -22.43 6.99 2.57
N CYS A 68 -21.59 6.39 1.71
CA CYS A 68 -21.13 7.02 0.49
C CYS A 68 -22.31 7.28 -0.46
N PRO A 69 -22.54 8.51 -0.95
CA PRO A 69 -23.63 8.80 -1.90
C PRO A 69 -23.60 7.92 -3.15
N ALA A 70 -22.41 7.54 -3.62
CA ALA A 70 -22.25 6.64 -4.77
C ALA A 70 -22.38 5.14 -4.43
N TYR A 71 -22.65 4.75 -3.18
CA TYR A 71 -22.79 3.34 -2.78
C TYR A 71 -23.78 2.54 -3.65
N PRO A 72 -24.95 3.06 -4.09
CA PRO A 72 -25.84 2.35 -5.01
C PRO A 72 -25.23 2.00 -6.38
N TYR A 73 -24.14 2.68 -6.77
CA TYR A 73 -23.40 2.48 -8.00
C TYR A 73 -22.05 1.76 -7.78
N SER A 74 -21.68 1.55 -6.51
CA SER A 74 -20.50 0.80 -6.12
C SER A 74 -20.70 -0.70 -6.32
N ARG A 75 -19.61 -1.48 -6.29
CA ARG A 75 -19.69 -2.95 -6.35
C ARG A 75 -19.45 -3.58 -4.99
N GLY A 76 -20.24 -4.62 -4.71
CA GLY A 76 -20.11 -5.42 -3.50
C GLY A 76 -20.55 -4.67 -2.25
N ARG A 77 -20.44 -5.35 -1.11
CA ARG A 77 -20.63 -4.73 0.21
C ARG A 77 -19.51 -3.74 0.48
N ALA A 78 -19.78 -2.64 1.17
CA ALA A 78 -18.76 -1.68 1.57
C ALA A 78 -17.72 -2.34 2.50
N ALA A 79 -16.53 -1.76 2.61
CA ALA A 79 -15.45 -2.33 3.42
C ALA A 79 -15.89 -2.62 4.88
N VAL A 80 -16.59 -1.67 5.52
CA VAL A 80 -17.09 -1.83 6.90
C VAL A 80 -18.11 -2.96 7.06
N GLU A 81 -18.77 -3.38 5.98
CA GLU A 81 -19.80 -4.43 5.99
C GLU A 81 -19.23 -5.83 5.72
N ARG A 82 -17.95 -5.92 5.31
CA ARG A 82 -17.31 -7.18 4.91
C ARG A 82 -15.99 -7.48 5.62
N VAL A 83 -15.53 -6.58 6.50
CA VAL A 83 -14.23 -6.72 7.18
C VAL A 83 -14.15 -7.99 8.03
N ASP A 84 -15.28 -8.44 8.58
CA ASP A 84 -15.36 -9.65 9.37
C ASP A 84 -15.01 -10.89 8.55
N GLU A 85 -15.64 -11.07 7.38
CA GLU A 85 -15.41 -12.24 6.54
C GLU A 85 -14.13 -12.10 5.72
N ASP A 86 -13.86 -10.90 5.19
CA ASP A 86 -12.78 -10.70 4.23
C ASP A 86 -11.43 -10.43 4.88
N VAL A 87 -11.38 -10.07 6.17
CA VAL A 87 -10.11 -9.82 6.89
C VAL A 87 -10.03 -10.63 8.17
N ILE A 88 -10.97 -10.44 9.10
CA ILE A 88 -10.86 -10.96 10.47
C ILE A 88 -10.89 -12.49 10.50
N ALA A 89 -11.81 -13.11 9.75
CA ALA A 89 -11.91 -14.56 9.64
C ALA A 89 -10.64 -15.22 9.07
N LEU A 90 -9.82 -14.46 8.32
CA LEU A 90 -8.58 -14.94 7.73
C LEU A 90 -7.39 -14.88 8.70
N GLN A 91 -7.49 -14.17 9.83
CA GLN A 91 -6.41 -14.04 10.83
C GLN A 91 -5.03 -13.68 10.21
N PRO A 92 -4.92 -12.56 9.48
CA PRO A 92 -3.65 -12.12 8.91
C PRO A 92 -2.65 -11.63 9.97
N ASP A 93 -1.36 -11.71 9.64
CA ASP A 93 -0.30 -11.02 10.40
C ASP A 93 -0.17 -9.55 10.00
N MET A 94 -0.57 -9.23 8.76
CA MET A 94 -0.49 -7.90 8.16
C MET A 94 -1.69 -7.66 7.24
N VAL A 95 -2.25 -6.46 7.31
CA VAL A 95 -3.37 -6.02 6.48
C VAL A 95 -2.97 -4.78 5.71
N PHE A 96 -3.24 -4.78 4.41
CA PHE A 96 -3.22 -3.58 3.60
C PHE A 96 -4.62 -3.00 3.50
N LEU A 97 -4.77 -1.73 3.84
CA LEU A 97 -6.02 -0.98 3.69
C LEU A 97 -5.81 0.09 2.61
N SER A 98 -6.48 -0.07 1.48
CA SER A 98 -6.35 0.79 0.30
C SER A 98 -7.73 1.30 -0.12
N TYR A 99 -8.16 2.37 0.52
CA TYR A 99 -9.45 3.02 0.30
C TYR A 99 -9.32 4.53 0.36
N GLY A 100 -10.10 5.20 -0.48
CA GLY A 100 -10.35 6.64 -0.39
C GLY A 100 -10.71 7.26 -1.72
N LEU A 101 -10.24 6.71 -2.85
CA LEU A 101 -10.49 7.35 -4.14
C LEU A 101 -11.98 7.27 -4.50
N ASN A 102 -12.59 6.09 -4.44
CA ASN A 102 -14.02 5.95 -4.71
C ASN A 102 -14.88 6.72 -3.69
N ASP A 103 -14.51 6.74 -2.41
CA ASP A 103 -15.24 7.52 -1.40
C ASP A 103 -15.19 9.03 -1.69
N SER A 104 -14.02 9.53 -2.11
CA SER A 104 -13.81 10.91 -2.55
C SER A 104 -14.66 11.22 -3.79
N ARG A 105 -14.52 10.42 -4.85
CA ARG A 105 -15.25 10.58 -6.11
C ARG A 105 -16.76 10.42 -5.95
N GLY A 106 -17.17 9.55 -5.02
CA GLY A 106 -18.56 9.28 -4.71
C GLY A 106 -19.22 10.28 -3.76
N GLY A 107 -18.50 11.35 -3.38
CA GLY A 107 -19.06 12.47 -2.62
C GLY A 107 -19.20 12.21 -1.13
N THR A 108 -18.45 11.23 -0.58
CA THR A 108 -18.49 10.99 0.87
C THR A 108 -17.95 12.23 1.60
N PRO A 109 -18.65 12.77 2.60
CA PRO A 109 -18.07 13.84 3.42
C PRO A 109 -16.85 13.31 4.19
N THR A 110 -15.76 14.08 4.29
CA THR A 110 -14.52 13.63 4.93
C THR A 110 -14.69 13.20 6.39
N GLU A 111 -15.62 13.79 7.13
CA GLU A 111 -15.96 13.37 8.49
C GLU A 111 -16.68 12.01 8.52
N VAL A 112 -17.51 11.71 7.53
CA VAL A 112 -18.14 10.37 7.37
C VAL A 112 -17.06 9.35 7.04
N PHE A 113 -16.18 9.68 6.09
CA PHE A 113 -15.04 8.83 5.73
C PHE A 113 -14.14 8.54 6.93
N ARG A 114 -13.77 9.57 7.71
CA ARG A 114 -12.96 9.42 8.93
C ARG A 114 -13.60 8.47 9.94
N ARG A 115 -14.89 8.66 10.24
CA ARG A 115 -15.60 7.78 11.17
C ARG A 115 -15.63 6.33 10.67
N ALA A 116 -15.93 6.11 9.40
CA ALA A 116 -15.98 4.78 8.81
C ALA A 116 -14.61 4.08 8.84
N TYR A 117 -13.53 4.81 8.56
CA TYR A 117 -12.18 4.24 8.62
C TYR A 117 -11.79 3.90 10.07
N GLN A 118 -12.13 4.77 11.03
CA GLN A 118 -11.91 4.48 12.44
C GLN A 118 -12.70 3.24 12.87
N GLN A 119 -13.98 3.12 12.48
CA GLN A 119 -14.79 1.93 12.74
C GLN A 119 -14.14 0.67 12.15
N LEU A 120 -13.60 0.74 10.94
CA LEU A 120 -12.90 -0.38 10.29
C LEU A 120 -11.68 -0.82 11.11
N ILE A 121 -10.84 0.13 11.52
CA ILE A 121 -9.63 -0.13 12.32
C ILE A 121 -10.00 -0.69 13.69
N ASP A 122 -10.97 -0.08 14.37
CA ASP A 122 -11.45 -0.52 15.68
C ASP A 122 -12.02 -1.94 15.60
N ARG A 123 -12.79 -2.26 14.55
CA ARG A 123 -13.35 -3.59 14.36
C ARG A 123 -12.26 -4.64 14.16
N ILE A 124 -11.24 -4.35 13.36
CA ILE A 124 -10.08 -5.25 13.18
C ILE A 124 -9.39 -5.48 14.53
N ARG A 125 -9.09 -4.40 15.27
CA ARG A 125 -8.35 -4.44 16.54
C ARG A 125 -9.11 -5.08 17.69
N ALA A 126 -10.44 -5.09 17.64
CA ALA A 126 -11.27 -5.77 18.62
C ALA A 126 -11.09 -7.30 18.57
N GLU A 127 -10.75 -7.86 17.42
CA GLU A 127 -10.71 -9.31 17.19
C GLU A 127 -9.29 -9.85 16.94
N ILE A 128 -8.43 -9.07 16.27
CA ILE A 128 -7.08 -9.46 15.88
C ILE A 128 -6.09 -8.29 16.00
N ALA A 129 -4.79 -8.59 16.00
CA ALA A 129 -3.73 -7.57 16.10
C ALA A 129 -2.71 -7.64 14.94
N PRO A 130 -3.14 -7.49 13.67
CA PRO A 130 -2.23 -7.44 12.54
C PRO A 130 -1.45 -6.12 12.51
N ILE A 131 -0.33 -6.09 11.79
CA ILE A 131 0.25 -4.83 11.31
C ILE A 131 -0.67 -4.25 10.25
N ILE A 132 -1.15 -3.03 10.45
CA ILE A 132 -2.00 -2.32 9.49
C ILE A 132 -1.13 -1.36 8.69
N VAL A 133 -1.09 -1.54 7.37
CA VAL A 133 -0.49 -0.61 6.42
C VAL A 133 -1.61 0.07 5.64
N MET A 134 -1.74 1.38 5.79
CA MET A 134 -2.70 2.21 5.09
C MET A 134 -2.04 2.84 3.87
N LEU A 135 -2.71 2.80 2.73
CA LEU A 135 -2.35 3.55 1.54
C LEU A 135 -3.28 4.76 1.46
N ASN A 136 -2.71 5.91 1.09
CA ASN A 136 -3.52 7.04 0.68
C ASN A 136 -4.02 6.85 -0.77
N THR A 137 -4.80 7.78 -1.30
CA THR A 137 -5.40 7.62 -2.63
C THR A 137 -4.33 7.65 -3.73
N TYR A 138 -4.54 6.90 -4.80
CA TYR A 138 -3.65 6.94 -5.97
C TYR A 138 -3.96 8.16 -6.87
N TYR A 139 -3.01 8.51 -7.74
CA TYR A 139 -3.18 9.59 -8.73
C TYR A 139 -4.06 9.15 -9.91
N MET A 140 -4.90 10.04 -10.41
CA MET A 140 -5.65 9.85 -11.67
C MET A 140 -5.70 11.14 -12.48
N HIS A 141 -5.99 11.06 -13.78
CA HIS A 141 -6.08 12.25 -14.61
C HIS A 141 -7.35 13.06 -14.32
N GLU A 142 -7.25 14.38 -14.51
CA GLU A 142 -8.31 15.33 -14.19
C GLU A 142 -9.63 15.06 -14.94
N VAL A 143 -9.55 14.55 -16.18
CA VAL A 143 -10.69 14.29 -17.06
C VAL A 143 -11.79 13.43 -16.39
N LEU A 144 -11.40 12.50 -15.50
CA LEU A 144 -12.35 11.62 -14.84
C LEU A 144 -13.07 12.23 -13.63
N TYR A 145 -12.69 13.42 -13.20
CA TYR A 145 -13.48 14.17 -12.22
C TYR A 145 -14.77 14.76 -12.84
N SER A 146 -14.86 14.88 -14.16
CA SER A 146 -16.04 15.44 -14.84
C SER A 146 -16.75 14.48 -15.81
N GLU A 147 -16.12 13.39 -16.22
CA GLU A 147 -16.62 12.51 -17.29
C GLU A 147 -17.09 11.13 -16.80
N CYS A 148 -17.48 11.00 -15.52
CA CYS A 148 -17.86 9.71 -14.95
C CYS A 148 -19.13 9.81 -14.06
N PRO A 149 -20.33 9.57 -14.62
CA PRO A 149 -21.61 9.60 -13.90
C PRO A 149 -21.58 8.93 -12.52
N HIS A 150 -21.98 9.70 -11.50
CA HIS A 150 -22.03 9.33 -10.08
C HIS A 150 -20.68 9.30 -9.35
N TRP A 151 -19.60 9.71 -10.01
CA TRP A 151 -18.24 9.68 -9.49
C TRP A 151 -17.47 10.99 -9.78
N GLU A 152 -18.19 12.10 -9.88
CA GLU A 152 -17.69 13.44 -10.23
C GLU A 152 -17.49 14.39 -9.03
N GLU A 153 -17.64 13.91 -7.80
CA GLU A 153 -17.66 14.78 -6.60
C GLU A 153 -16.25 15.12 -6.06
N SER A 154 -15.19 14.68 -6.76
CA SER A 154 -13.81 14.88 -6.35
C SER A 154 -13.08 15.84 -7.31
N SER A 155 -11.94 16.34 -6.87
CA SER A 155 -10.95 17.08 -7.65
C SER A 155 -9.57 16.78 -7.09
N TYR A 156 -8.49 17.37 -7.63
CA TYR A 156 -7.18 17.29 -7.00
C TYR A 156 -7.19 17.81 -5.56
N ASP A 157 -7.85 18.95 -5.30
CA ASP A 157 -7.95 19.52 -3.95
C ASP A 157 -8.71 18.59 -2.98
N VAL A 158 -9.81 17.97 -3.44
CA VAL A 158 -10.57 17.02 -2.60
C VAL A 158 -9.76 15.75 -2.34
N THR A 159 -9.08 15.22 -3.35
CA THR A 159 -8.18 14.07 -3.22
C THR A 159 -7.06 14.35 -2.23
N GLU A 160 -6.44 15.53 -2.28
CA GLU A 160 -5.42 15.94 -1.30
C GLU A 160 -6.00 16.05 0.13
N LEU A 161 -7.22 16.58 0.28
CA LEU A 161 -7.90 16.61 1.58
C LEU A 161 -8.14 15.19 2.13
N TYR A 162 -8.56 14.25 1.29
CA TYR A 162 -8.69 12.85 1.66
C TYR A 162 -7.35 12.25 2.10
N ASN A 163 -6.27 12.54 1.39
CA ASN A 163 -4.93 12.08 1.75
C ASN A 163 -4.48 12.63 3.11
N VAL A 164 -4.76 13.90 3.41
CA VAL A 164 -4.51 14.47 4.75
C VAL A 164 -5.30 13.73 5.83
N VAL A 165 -6.57 13.41 5.57
CA VAL A 165 -7.41 12.64 6.51
C VAL A 165 -6.85 11.24 6.75
N ILE A 166 -6.44 10.52 5.70
CA ILE A 166 -5.83 9.20 5.80
C ILE A 166 -4.52 9.25 6.61
N CYS A 167 -3.66 10.24 6.35
CA CYS A 167 -2.43 10.46 7.12
C CYS A 167 -2.71 10.63 8.61
N GLN A 168 -3.68 11.50 8.95
CA GLN A 168 -4.07 11.75 10.35
C GLN A 168 -4.64 10.50 11.03
N ILE A 169 -5.43 9.69 10.30
CA ILE A 169 -5.98 8.44 10.83
C ILE A 169 -4.86 7.44 11.08
N ALA A 170 -3.91 7.31 10.15
CA ALA A 170 -2.78 6.40 10.31
C ALA A 170 -1.92 6.78 11.52
N GLU A 171 -1.59 8.07 11.67
CA GLU A 171 -0.84 8.59 12.80
C GLU A 171 -1.58 8.38 14.13
N ALA A 172 -2.85 8.77 14.21
CA ALA A 172 -3.66 8.64 15.42
C ALA A 172 -3.84 7.18 15.88
N ASN A 173 -3.70 6.23 14.96
CA ASN A 173 -3.89 4.81 15.23
C ASN A 173 -2.58 4.03 15.30
N ASP A 174 -1.38 4.62 15.24
CA ASP A 174 -0.12 3.85 15.13
C ASP A 174 -0.16 2.85 13.94
N CYS A 175 -0.74 3.23 12.80
CA CYS A 175 -0.68 2.44 11.56
C CYS A 175 0.52 2.89 10.71
N ILE A 176 1.04 1.98 9.88
CA ILE A 176 2.06 2.35 8.88
C ILE A 176 1.34 3.06 7.73
N LEU A 177 1.79 4.26 7.38
CA LEU A 177 1.32 4.96 6.19
C LEU A 177 2.28 4.73 5.02
N ALA A 178 1.74 4.29 3.88
CA ALA A 178 2.38 4.34 2.58
C ALA A 178 1.78 5.51 1.78
N ASP A 179 2.53 6.61 1.66
CA ASP A 179 2.15 7.79 0.88
C ASP A 179 2.41 7.55 -0.61
N ILE A 180 1.48 6.85 -1.25
CA ILE A 180 1.57 6.49 -2.67
C ILE A 180 1.28 7.70 -3.55
N TYR A 181 0.39 8.61 -3.14
CA TYR A 181 0.08 9.83 -3.88
C TYR A 181 1.35 10.67 -4.14
N ALA A 182 2.18 10.87 -3.12
CA ALA A 182 3.44 11.61 -3.27
C ALA A 182 4.45 10.95 -4.23
N ALA A 183 4.28 9.66 -4.55
CA ALA A 183 5.10 8.96 -5.53
C ALA A 183 4.55 9.04 -6.97
N GLU A 184 3.26 9.35 -7.13
CA GLU A 184 2.53 9.26 -8.39
C GLU A 184 2.06 10.61 -8.94
N ALA A 185 1.74 11.57 -8.07
CA ALA A 185 1.08 12.81 -8.43
C ALA A 185 1.83 13.59 -9.51
N GLY A 186 1.13 13.95 -10.59
CA GLY A 186 1.67 14.68 -11.73
C GLY A 186 2.49 13.85 -12.71
N VAL A 187 2.46 12.52 -12.59
CA VAL A 187 3.18 11.58 -13.47
C VAL A 187 2.18 10.89 -14.40
N ASP A 188 1.67 11.58 -15.41
CA ASP A 188 0.56 11.07 -16.25
C ASP A 188 0.85 9.74 -16.96
N TRP A 189 2.10 9.48 -17.35
CA TRP A 189 2.48 8.27 -18.08
C TRP A 189 2.48 6.98 -17.24
N ILE A 190 2.22 7.06 -15.93
CA ILE A 190 2.01 5.88 -15.08
C ILE A 190 0.54 5.51 -14.92
N ILE A 191 -0.38 6.30 -15.49
CA ILE A 191 -1.81 6.02 -15.55
C ILE A 191 -2.12 5.36 -16.89
N ASP A 192 -3.05 4.41 -16.89
CA ASP A 192 -3.50 3.71 -18.09
C ASP A 192 -4.37 4.62 -18.98
N ASN A 193 -4.67 4.16 -20.20
CA ASN A 193 -5.50 4.88 -21.16
C ASN A 193 -6.96 5.04 -20.70
N ASP A 194 -7.36 4.38 -19.60
CA ASP A 194 -8.65 4.63 -18.96
C ASP A 194 -8.69 5.92 -18.14
N HIS A 195 -7.54 6.60 -18.01
CA HIS A 195 -7.34 7.84 -17.26
C HIS A 195 -7.60 7.76 -15.75
N CYS A 196 -7.87 6.56 -15.23
CA CYS A 196 -8.13 6.30 -13.82
C CYS A 196 -6.95 5.58 -13.20
N HIS A 197 -6.66 4.37 -13.69
CA HIS A 197 -5.92 3.38 -12.92
C HIS A 197 -4.42 3.41 -13.25
N PRO A 198 -3.55 3.15 -12.27
CA PRO A 198 -2.13 2.97 -12.53
C PRO A 198 -1.89 1.79 -13.50
N ASN A 199 -1.03 1.99 -14.49
CA ASN A 199 -0.55 0.91 -15.37
C ASN A 199 0.53 0.08 -14.65
N ASP A 200 1.18 -0.85 -15.36
CA ASP A 200 2.26 -1.68 -14.80
C ASP A 200 3.35 -0.87 -14.07
N LEU A 201 3.73 0.30 -14.59
CA LEU A 201 4.75 1.17 -13.99
C LEU A 201 4.20 1.88 -12.74
N GLY A 202 2.94 2.32 -12.77
CA GLY A 202 2.29 2.89 -11.60
C GLY A 202 2.16 1.87 -10.46
N HIS A 203 1.71 0.65 -10.76
CA HIS A 203 1.70 -0.45 -9.80
C HIS A 203 3.09 -0.77 -9.22
N ARG A 204 4.16 -0.63 -10.02
CA ARG A 204 5.54 -0.77 -9.53
C ARG A 204 5.90 0.32 -8.53
N ILE A 205 5.51 1.58 -8.78
CA ILE A 205 5.77 2.70 -7.87
C ILE A 205 5.00 2.54 -6.55
N ILE A 206 3.71 2.17 -6.62
CA ILE A 206 2.91 1.82 -5.44
C ILE A 206 3.64 0.75 -4.62
N ALA A 207 4.05 -0.35 -5.26
CA ALA A 207 4.70 -1.44 -4.57
C ALA A 207 6.01 -1.01 -3.87
N ASN A 208 6.82 -0.20 -4.53
CA ASN A 208 8.06 0.31 -3.95
C ASN A 208 7.78 1.18 -2.72
N ARG A 209 6.78 2.07 -2.78
CA ARG A 209 6.44 2.96 -1.67
C ARG A 209 5.88 2.20 -0.47
N VAL A 210 5.03 1.20 -0.71
CA VAL A 210 4.50 0.33 0.34
C VAL A 210 5.63 -0.48 0.99
N PHE A 211 6.52 -1.06 0.19
CA PHE A 211 7.67 -1.80 0.71
C PHE A 211 8.60 -0.92 1.54
N GLU A 212 8.93 0.29 1.06
CA GLU A 212 9.70 1.27 1.82
C GLU A 212 9.04 1.57 3.18
N ALA A 213 7.74 1.84 3.20
CA ALA A 213 7.01 2.13 4.42
C ALA A 213 7.09 0.97 5.43
N ILE A 214 6.99 -0.28 4.96
CA ILE A 214 7.14 -1.46 5.82
C ILE A 214 8.58 -1.58 6.34
N VAL A 215 9.60 -1.46 5.48
CA VAL A 215 11.02 -1.59 5.87
C VAL A 215 11.42 -0.56 6.92
N ARG A 216 10.88 0.66 6.84
CA ARG A 216 11.17 1.70 7.83
C ARG A 216 10.59 1.38 9.20
N ASN A 217 9.53 0.56 9.30
CA ASN A 217 8.78 0.34 10.54
C ASN A 217 8.84 -1.09 11.09
N CYS A 218 9.31 -2.09 10.33
CA CYS A 218 9.29 -3.49 10.73
C CYS A 218 10.64 -4.18 10.46
N SER A 219 11.24 -4.78 11.48
CA SER A 219 12.56 -5.43 11.33
C SER A 219 12.51 -6.84 10.73
N PHE A 220 11.33 -7.47 10.61
CA PHE A 220 11.23 -8.83 10.07
C PHE A 220 11.74 -8.95 8.63
N VAL A 221 11.72 -7.85 7.87
CA VAL A 221 12.24 -7.73 6.50
C VAL A 221 13.77 -7.67 6.44
N ALA A 222 14.49 -7.76 7.54
CA ALA A 222 15.96 -7.79 7.54
C ALA A 222 16.52 -9.15 7.99
N ARG A 223 15.74 -10.23 7.84
CA ARG A 223 16.11 -11.56 8.36
C ARG A 223 17.07 -12.31 7.46
N THR A 224 17.05 -12.10 6.15
CA THR A 224 17.96 -12.76 5.20
C THR A 224 19.22 -11.95 4.91
N MET A 225 19.65 -11.10 5.84
CA MET A 225 20.90 -10.34 5.70
C MET A 225 22.06 -11.27 5.27
N PRO A 226 22.73 -10.95 4.16
CA PRO A 226 23.73 -11.85 3.60
C PRO A 226 24.89 -12.00 4.58
N LYS A 227 25.25 -13.25 4.90
CA LYS A 227 26.40 -13.56 5.76
C LYS A 227 27.74 -13.22 5.08
N GLU A 228 27.76 -13.28 3.75
CA GLU A 228 28.89 -12.91 2.91
C GLU A 228 28.53 -11.71 2.05
N THR A 229 29.37 -10.69 2.06
CA THR A 229 29.19 -9.48 1.26
C THR A 229 30.34 -9.32 0.28
N LEU A 230 30.14 -8.55 -0.78
CA LEU A 230 31.22 -8.21 -1.72
C LEU A 230 32.42 -7.57 -1.01
N ILE A 231 32.19 -6.81 0.07
CA ILE A 231 33.28 -6.25 0.88
C ILE A 231 34.00 -7.33 1.72
N GLY A 232 33.30 -8.36 2.23
CA GLY A 232 33.95 -9.49 2.88
C GLY A 232 34.83 -10.30 1.91
N GLN A 233 34.34 -10.51 0.69
CA GLN A 233 35.11 -11.14 -0.39
C GLN A 233 36.30 -10.27 -0.82
N PHE A 234 36.10 -8.96 -0.93
CA PHE A 234 37.15 -8.00 -1.25
C PHE A 234 38.21 -7.93 -0.13
N PHE A 235 37.81 -7.91 1.14
CA PHE A 235 38.73 -7.92 2.28
C PHE A 235 39.57 -9.21 2.30
N THR A 236 38.94 -10.35 2.00
CA THR A 236 39.65 -11.64 1.88
C THR A 236 40.70 -11.60 0.77
N ALA A 237 40.39 -10.94 -0.35
CA ALA A 237 41.27 -10.85 -1.51
C ALA A 237 42.32 -9.72 -1.44
N TYR A 238 42.03 -8.62 -0.73
CA TYR A 238 42.80 -7.37 -0.85
C TYR A 238 43.09 -6.65 0.49
N GLY A 239 42.62 -7.14 1.64
CA GLY A 239 42.84 -6.53 2.95
C GLY A 239 42.04 -5.24 3.21
N ASN A 240 42.49 -4.42 4.17
CA ASN A 240 41.83 -3.18 4.59
C ASN A 240 42.15 -2.01 3.63
N GLY A 241 41.46 -1.93 2.50
CA GLY A 241 41.39 -0.69 1.73
C GLY A 241 41.12 -0.89 0.24
N PRO A 242 40.35 0.00 -0.40
CA PRO A 242 40.20 0.01 -1.85
C PRO A 242 41.45 0.66 -2.46
N GLU A 243 42.62 0.05 -2.30
CA GLU A 243 43.71 0.40 -3.21
C GLU A 243 43.26 -0.04 -4.60
N LYS A 244 43.13 0.95 -5.51
CA LYS A 244 42.83 0.77 -6.94
C LYS A 244 43.53 -0.50 -7.44
N PRO A 245 42.87 -1.37 -8.22
CA PRO A 245 43.57 -2.44 -8.92
C PRO A 245 44.76 -1.82 -9.66
N GLY A 246 45.96 -2.15 -9.20
CA GLY A 246 47.19 -1.56 -9.74
C GLY A 246 47.21 -1.78 -11.25
N LYS A 247 47.43 -0.71 -12.01
CA LYS A 247 47.75 -0.81 -13.44
C LYS A 247 48.82 -1.90 -13.58
N SER A 248 48.51 -2.93 -14.35
CA SER A 248 49.46 -3.97 -14.73
C SER A 248 50.76 -3.29 -15.17
N ARG A 249 51.85 -3.57 -14.45
CA ARG A 249 53.19 -3.24 -14.96
C ARG A 249 53.43 -4.15 -16.16
N GLY A 250 53.63 -3.53 -17.32
CA GLY A 250 54.18 -4.19 -18.50
C GLY A 250 55.64 -4.57 -18.31
#